data_AF-A0A968BXD1-F1
#
_entry.id   AF-A0A968BXD1-F1
#
_cell.length_a   1.000
_cell.length_b   1.000
_cell.length_c   1.000
_cell.angle_alpha   90.00
_cell.angle_beta   90.00
_cell.angle_gamma   90.00
#
_symmetry.space_group_name_H-M   'P 1'
#
loop_
_entity.id
_entity.type
_entity.pdbx_description
1 polymer ?
#
loop_
_entity_poly.entity_id
_entity_poly.type
_entity_poly.pdbx_seq_one_letter_code
_entity_poly.pdbx_strand_id
1 'polypeptide(L)' 'MRELKISAGVWYLGATSDRFVKEGYRPDRTMEERFKLAASIEGVGGLEMHYPTEVTDETYKPL' A
#
# COMPACT_ATOMS: atom_id res chain seq x y z
N MET A 1 -27.31 8.91 6.61
CA MET A 1 -26.16 9.27 5.74
C MET A 1 -25.75 8.02 4.95
N ARG A 2 -25.18 8.17 3.75
CA ARG A 2 -24.67 7.02 2.98
C ARG A 2 -23.34 6.56 3.57
N GLU A 3 -23.10 5.26 3.58
CA GLU A 3 -21.82 4.67 3.97
C GLU A 3 -20.72 5.05 2.97
N LEU A 4 -19.57 5.51 3.46
CA LEU A 4 -18.43 5.87 2.63
C LEU A 4 -17.61 4.62 2.31
N LYS A 5 -17.20 4.46 1.04
CA LYS A 5 -16.26 3.42 0.60
C LYS A 5 -14.89 4.04 0.41
N ILE A 6 -14.01 3.86 1.39
CA ILE A 6 -12.69 4.49 1.41
C ILE A 6 -11.64 3.49 0.91
N SER A 7 -10.86 3.90 -0.08
CA SER A 7 -9.65 3.20 -0.54
C SER A 7 -8.38 3.96 -0.13
N ALA A 8 -7.27 3.23 -0.02
CA ALA A 8 -5.95 3.82 0.22
C ALA A 8 -4.90 3.26 -0.75
N GLY A 9 -4.02 4.13 -1.23
CA GLY A 9 -2.84 3.71 -2.00
C GLY A 9 -1.84 2.97 -1.12
N VAL A 10 -1.58 1.70 -1.42
CA VAL A 10 -0.70 0.85 -0.59
C VAL A 10 0.75 1.37 -0.55
N TRP A 11 1.18 2.09 -1.60
CA TRP A 11 2.50 2.72 -1.69
C TRP A 11 2.73 3.75 -0.57
N TYR A 12 1.66 4.37 -0.06
CA TYR A 12 1.73 5.29 1.08
C TYR A 12 2.07 4.57 2.39
N LEU A 13 2.06 3.24 2.45
CA LEU A 13 2.41 2.47 3.65
C LEU A 13 3.85 1.95 3.63
N GLY A 14 4.59 2.15 2.52
CA GLY A 14 6.00 1.79 2.36
C GLY A 14 6.96 2.91 2.78
N ALA A 15 8.21 2.87 2.31
CA ALA A 15 9.24 3.85 2.69
C ALA A 15 8.93 5.31 2.32
N THR A 16 8.27 5.53 1.18
CA THR A 16 8.00 6.84 0.56
C THR A 16 9.27 7.67 0.36
N SER A 17 9.79 7.73 -0.86
CA SER A 17 11.00 8.45 -1.22
C SER A 17 10.74 9.66 -2.11
N ASP A 18 11.75 10.50 -2.28
CA ASP A 18 11.76 11.58 -3.27
C ASP A 18 13.12 11.66 -3.99
N ARG A 19 13.33 12.75 -4.74
CA ARG A 19 14.56 12.94 -5.54
C ARG A 19 15.84 13.16 -4.70
N PHE A 20 15.72 13.45 -3.41
CA PHE A 20 16.81 13.72 -2.48
C PHE A 20 17.00 12.62 -1.44
N VAL A 21 15.91 12.06 -0.90
CA VAL A 21 15.91 10.95 0.05
C VAL A 21 15.43 9.69 -0.65
N LYS A 22 16.34 9.04 -1.39
CA LYS A 22 16.00 7.92 -2.27
C LYS A 22 15.64 6.65 -1.51
N GLU A 23 16.23 6.48 -0.34
CA GLU A 23 16.01 5.36 0.58
C GLU A 23 14.65 5.46 1.30
N GLY A 24 14.00 6.63 1.22
CA GLY A 24 12.72 6.92 1.84
C GLY A 24 12.80 7.53 3.24
N TYR A 25 11.69 8.11 3.67
CA TYR A 25 11.58 8.81 4.96
C TYR A 25 11.30 7.88 6.15
N ARG A 26 11.16 6.57 5.91
CA ARG A 26 11.03 5.52 6.92
C ARG A 26 11.44 4.16 6.33
N PRO A 27 11.73 3.14 7.17
CA PRO A 27 12.00 1.80 6.67
C PRO A 27 10.86 1.29 5.79
N ASP A 28 11.24 0.62 4.71
CA ASP A 28 10.26 -0.01 3.82
C ASP A 28 9.58 -1.21 4.50
N ARG A 29 8.42 -1.57 3.96
CA ARG A 29 7.62 -2.72 4.38
C ARG A 29 7.37 -3.62 3.19
N THR A 30 7.36 -4.93 3.43
CA THR A 30 6.86 -5.93 2.49
C THR A 30 5.39 -5.68 2.15
N MET A 31 4.89 -6.25 1.05
CA MET A 31 3.48 -6.08 0.68
C MET A 31 2.52 -6.62 1.74
N GLU A 32 2.85 -7.77 2.33
CA GLU A 32 2.07 -8.38 3.41
C GLU A 32 1.97 -7.46 4.64
N GLU A 33 3.07 -6.82 5.04
CA GLU A 33 3.07 -5.86 6.14
C GLU A 33 2.23 -4.62 5.83
N ARG A 34 2.27 -4.14 4.58
CA ARG A 34 1.43 -3.02 4.14
C ARG A 34 -0.05 -3.38 4.18
N PHE A 35 -0.43 -4.61 3.79
CA PHE A 35 -1.80 -5.10 3.87
C PHE A 35 -2.31 -5.18 5.32
N LYS A 36 -1.49 -5.73 6.22
CA LYS A 36 -1.82 -5.76 7.67
C LYS A 36 -2.00 -4.35 8.24
N LEU A 37 -1.15 -3.41 7.84
CA LEU A 37 -1.26 -2.03 8.27
C LEU A 37 -2.53 -1.36 7.73
N ALA A 38 -2.85 -1.54 6.45
CA ALA A 38 -4.09 -1.01 5.86
C ALA A 38 -5.34 -1.56 6.56
N ALA A 39 -5.38 -2.87 6.84
CA ALA A 39 -6.49 -3.51 7.53
C ALA A 39 -6.67 -3.02 8.98
N SER A 40 -5.64 -2.44 9.58
CA SER A 40 -5.73 -1.84 10.92
C SER A 40 -6.33 -0.43 10.95
N ILE A 41 -6.53 0.20 9.79
CA ILE A 41 -7.07 1.56 9.69
C ILE A 41 -8.60 1.50 9.63
N GLU A 42 -9.26 2.09 10.63
CA GLU A 42 -10.72 2.16 10.69
C GLU A 42 -11.31 2.87 9.45
N GLY A 43 -12.29 2.23 8.81
CA GLY A 43 -13.00 2.76 7.65
C GLY A 43 -12.35 2.49 6.30
N VAL A 44 -11.10 2.02 6.25
CA VAL A 44 -10.46 1.61 4.99
C VAL A 44 -11.01 0.25 4.57
N GLY A 45 -11.67 0.21 3.41
CA GLY A 45 -12.28 -1.00 2.84
C GLY A 45 -11.68 -1.42 1.50
N GLY A 46 -10.69 -0.70 0.99
CA GLY A 46 -10.07 -1.00 -0.30
C GLY A 46 -8.62 -0.52 -0.39
N LEU A 47 -7.87 -1.12 -1.31
CA LEU A 47 -6.48 -0.78 -1.60
C LEU A 47 -6.28 -0.49 -3.08
N GLU A 48 -5.40 0.46 -3.36
CA GLU A 48 -4.90 0.77 -4.70
C GLU A 48 -3.42 0.39 -4.78
N MET A 49 -3.02 -0.23 -5.89
CA MET A 49 -1.68 -0.78 -6.08
C MET A 49 -1.25 -0.55 -7.52
N HIS A 50 0.05 -0.29 -7.75
CA HIS A 50 0.58 -0.18 -9.11
C HIS A 50 1.12 -1.51 -9.62
N TYR A 51 0.88 -1.75 -10.90
CA TYR A 51 1.65 -2.70 -11.69
C TYR A 51 2.74 -1.92 -12.46
N PRO A 52 3.99 -2.42 -12.55
CA PRO A 52 4.47 -3.72 -12.07
C PRO A 52 5.17 -3.67 -10.69
N THR A 53 5.09 -2.57 -9.93
CA THR A 53 5.95 -2.38 -8.74
C THR A 53 5.40 -3.03 -7.48
N GLU A 54 4.10 -2.90 -7.21
CA GLU A 54 3.46 -3.51 -6.04
C GLU A 54 2.83 -4.87 -6.37
N VAL A 55 2.42 -5.06 -7.62
CA VAL A 55 1.88 -6.32 -8.13
C VAL A 55 2.61 -6.67 -9.43
N THR A 56 3.02 -7.93 -9.58
CA THR A 56 3.66 -8.47 -10.78
C THR A 56 2.88 -9.66 -11.32
N ASP A 57 3.24 -10.16 -12.50
CA ASP A 57 2.67 -11.39 -13.06
C ASP A 57 2.92 -12.63 -12.17
N GLU A 58 3.97 -12.58 -11.33
CA GLU A 58 4.31 -13.64 -10.39
C GLU A 58 3.45 -13.57 -9.12
N THR A 59 3.09 -12.35 -8.68
CA THR A 59 2.45 -12.13 -7.39
C THR A 59 0.95 -11.90 -7.44
N TYR A 60 0.34 -11.56 -8.57
CA TYR A 60 -1.08 -11.15 -8.60
C TYR A 60 -2.10 -12.23 -8.19
N LYS A 61 -1.79 -13.52 -8.39
CA LYS A 61 -2.70 -14.64 -8.07
C LYS A 61 -2.76 -14.97 -6.58
N PRO A 62 -1.63 -15.01 -5.83
CA PRO A 62 -1.67 -15.32 -4.40
C PRO A 62 -2.06 -14.14 -3.48
N LEU A 63 -2.27 -12.93 -4.01
CA LEU A 63 -2.68 -11.75 -3.23
C LEU A 63 -4.14 -11.81 -2.75
#